data_AF-A0A0C3NX10-F1
#
_entry.id   AF-A0A0C3NX10-F1
#
_cell.length_a   1.000
_cell.length_b   1.000
_cell.length_c   1.000
_cell.angle_alpha   90.00
_cell.angle_beta   90.00
_cell.angle_gamma   90.00
#
_symmetry.space_group_name_H-M   'P 1'
#
loop_
_entity.id
_entity.type
_entity.pdbx_description
1 polymer ?
#
loop_
_entity_poly.entity_id
_entity_poly.type
_entity_poly.pdbx_seq_one_letter_code
_entity_poly.pdbx_strand_id
1 'polypeptide(L)'
;FYLAFSATADANNPSDTPDDPAILWSTKAWAHEAKIEMICAFLVAHEQPPDLTDAQYSSFFNSASHFFLLDGNLWCREPHRWHQLVVNKSKRYHLIEEAHDDLGHKGVFTVCMCLLLHFWWPLLVKDVKWYVHTCHECQICQTQKLHIPPTVPMIGGLFHKAHIDTMLMPKASGYCYIVQAHCVLTSYPKWHMLHVENTLDALAMQYHICHICISPYNSQANGIVEHRHYDVRKAIMKSCKNNNCCWHTIMHSVFWAKWVTILKSMGLSPYFMVHGVEPLFPFDFAEATFLLPLSHNDATPLTTTELIAWHAHQLQKHQDDLDQVHDNVLCTRFQSIQQFEIIFQHHIKDHNFTPSTLMLVRNSHVEKELNQKMKLWYTGPMVILCWTTGGSYLLAELDGSISKLCFTAFCLLPYHPWSQTHATVTHITGLDDEALDCLLEGAGDDPTDDDVKAFAVDS
;
A
#
# COMPACT_ATOMS: atom_id res chain seq x y z
N PHE A 1 22.72 13.89 -30.09
CA PHE A 1 23.60 14.19 -28.96
C PHE A 1 24.28 12.90 -28.55
N TYR A 2 25.35 12.54 -29.26
CA TYR A 2 26.19 11.38 -28.97
C TYR A 2 27.42 11.94 -28.24
N LEU A 3 27.46 11.79 -26.91
CA LEU A 3 28.69 11.98 -26.15
C LEU A 3 29.49 10.69 -26.28
N ALA A 4 30.71 10.83 -26.79
CA ALA A 4 31.68 9.76 -26.82
C ALA A 4 32.10 9.46 -25.39
N PHE A 5 31.89 8.22 -24.93
CA PHE A 5 32.61 7.70 -23.76
C PHE A 5 34.10 7.74 -24.13
N SER A 6 34.85 8.67 -23.53
CA SER A 6 36.28 8.76 -23.72
C SER A 6 36.96 7.73 -22.82
N ALA A 7 37.04 6.50 -23.29
CA ALA A 7 38.01 5.56 -22.74
C ALA A 7 39.39 5.92 -23.34
N THR A 8 40.06 6.93 -22.78
CA THR A 8 41.49 7.10 -23.04
C THR A 8 42.23 5.94 -22.40
N ALA A 9 42.97 5.21 -23.24
CA ALA A 9 43.89 4.18 -22.83
C ALA A 9 45.11 4.81 -22.16
N ASP A 10 44.99 5.19 -20.89
CA ASP A 10 46.17 5.36 -20.04
C ASP A 10 46.48 4.02 -19.38
N ALA A 11 47.41 3.31 -20.02
CA ALA A 11 48.18 2.26 -19.39
C ALA A 11 49.06 2.91 -18.31
N ASN A 12 49.02 2.33 -17.10
CA ASN A 12 49.84 2.65 -15.92
C ASN A 12 49.34 3.80 -15.03
N ASN A 13 48.34 3.51 -14.20
CA ASN A 13 48.30 4.07 -12.85
C ASN A 13 47.71 3.04 -11.88
N PRO A 14 48.48 2.43 -10.97
CA PRO A 14 47.95 1.56 -9.94
C PRO A 14 47.55 2.44 -8.74
N SER A 15 46.34 3.00 -8.78
CA SER A 15 45.71 3.51 -7.57
C SER A 15 44.72 2.45 -7.09
N ASP A 16 45.24 1.36 -6.53
CA ASP A 16 44.46 0.46 -5.67
C ASP A 16 44.19 1.21 -4.36
N THR A 17 43.12 2.01 -4.33
CA THR A 17 42.53 2.48 -3.07
C THR A 17 41.64 1.37 -2.51
N PRO A 18 41.77 0.99 -1.22
CA PRO A 18 41.03 -0.14 -0.64
C PRO A 18 39.51 0.07 -0.52
N ASP A 19 39.02 1.26 -0.86
CA ASP A 19 37.65 1.72 -0.61
C ASP A 19 36.77 1.76 -1.88
N ASP A 20 37.27 1.30 -3.03
CA ASP A 20 36.42 1.24 -4.22
C ASP A 20 35.36 0.14 -4.04
N PRO A 21 34.08 0.50 -4.17
CA PRO A 21 32.99 -0.42 -3.89
C PRO A 21 32.92 -1.53 -4.92
N ALA A 22 33.33 -2.73 -4.51
CA ALA A 22 33.27 -3.90 -5.35
C ALA A 22 31.82 -4.37 -5.54
N ILE A 23 31.40 -4.55 -6.79
CA ILE A 23 30.16 -5.25 -7.15
C ILE A 23 30.17 -6.63 -6.48
N LEU A 24 29.13 -6.95 -5.72
CA LEU A 24 29.08 -8.15 -4.88
C LEU A 24 28.98 -9.41 -5.75
N TRP A 25 30.06 -10.21 -5.80
CA TRP A 25 30.16 -11.33 -6.74
C TRP A 25 29.70 -12.67 -6.16
N SER A 26 28.74 -13.29 -6.85
CA SER A 26 28.38 -14.69 -6.63
C SER A 26 29.54 -15.64 -7.03
N THR A 27 29.56 -16.86 -6.49
CA THR A 27 30.52 -17.92 -6.90
C THR A 27 30.54 -18.17 -8.40
N LYS A 28 29.40 -17.99 -9.08
CA LYS A 28 29.30 -18.06 -10.55
C LYS A 28 30.06 -16.93 -11.25
N ALA A 29 30.04 -15.72 -10.70
CA ALA A 29 30.78 -14.59 -11.27
C ALA A 29 32.29 -14.85 -11.23
N TRP A 30 32.81 -15.32 -10.09
CA TRP A 30 34.21 -15.74 -9.96
C TRP A 30 34.64 -16.79 -10.98
N ALA A 31 33.80 -17.82 -11.22
CA ALA A 31 34.08 -18.84 -12.21
C ALA A 31 34.13 -18.29 -13.66
N HIS A 32 33.25 -17.34 -13.99
CA HIS A 32 33.28 -16.69 -15.29
C HIS A 32 34.52 -15.80 -15.45
N GLU A 33 34.92 -15.07 -14.42
CA GLU A 33 36.12 -14.24 -14.44
C GLU A 33 37.39 -15.07 -14.61
N ALA A 34 37.54 -16.16 -13.85
CA ALA A 34 38.67 -17.08 -14.00
C ALA A 34 38.76 -17.63 -15.44
N LYS A 35 37.60 -17.94 -16.05
CA LYS A 35 37.55 -18.38 -17.45
C LYS A 35 38.03 -17.29 -18.42
N ILE A 36 37.69 -16.03 -18.20
CA ILE A 36 38.16 -14.91 -19.05
C ILE A 36 39.66 -14.68 -18.87
N GLU A 37 40.17 -14.76 -17.65
CA GLU A 37 41.62 -14.68 -17.38
C GLU A 37 42.38 -15.82 -18.08
N MET A 38 41.85 -17.05 -18.05
CA MET A 38 42.40 -18.19 -18.80
C MET A 38 42.37 -17.96 -20.32
N ILE A 39 41.29 -17.39 -20.87
CA ILE A 39 41.19 -17.05 -22.30
C ILE A 39 42.23 -15.98 -22.66
N CYS A 40 42.39 -14.96 -21.82
CA CYS A 40 43.39 -13.91 -22.02
C CYS A 40 44.81 -14.52 -22.03
N ALA A 41 45.13 -15.37 -21.04
CA ALA A 41 46.42 -16.04 -20.96
C ALA A 41 46.68 -16.94 -22.19
N PHE A 42 45.68 -17.71 -22.62
CA PHE A 42 45.75 -18.54 -23.83
C PHE A 42 46.03 -17.72 -25.10
N LEU A 43 45.37 -16.57 -25.26
CA LEU A 43 45.55 -15.70 -26.42
C LEU A 43 46.90 -14.96 -26.41
N VAL A 44 47.49 -14.72 -25.24
CA VAL A 44 48.82 -14.09 -25.10
C VAL A 44 49.95 -15.12 -25.29
N ALA A 45 49.86 -16.27 -24.61
CA ALA A 45 50.94 -17.26 -24.56
C ALA A 45 50.87 -18.30 -25.69
N HIS A 46 49.71 -18.49 -26.32
CA HIS A 46 49.44 -19.59 -27.27
C HIS A 46 49.69 -21.00 -26.70
N GLU A 47 49.67 -21.16 -25.38
CA GLU A 47 49.87 -22.44 -24.70
C GLU A 47 48.54 -23.04 -24.23
N GLN A 48 48.40 -24.35 -24.34
CA GLN A 48 47.20 -25.06 -23.87
C GLN A 48 47.10 -24.98 -22.34
N PRO A 49 45.92 -24.63 -21.77
CA PRO A 49 45.74 -24.64 -20.33
C PRO A 49 45.99 -26.04 -19.76
N PRO A 50 46.77 -26.20 -18.68
CA PRO A 50 46.99 -27.48 -18.04
C PRO A 50 45.67 -28.04 -17.46
N ASP A 51 45.57 -29.36 -17.37
CA ASP A 51 44.50 -30.10 -16.67
C ASP A 51 43.09 -30.12 -17.30
N LEU A 52 42.95 -29.84 -18.60
CA LEU A 52 41.67 -29.99 -19.32
C LEU A 52 41.57 -31.32 -20.07
N THR A 53 40.43 -32.02 -19.93
CA THR A 53 40.09 -33.16 -20.80
C THR A 53 39.78 -32.67 -22.23
N ASP A 54 39.92 -33.54 -23.24
CA ASP A 54 39.69 -33.18 -24.66
C ASP A 54 38.33 -32.52 -24.92
N ALA A 55 37.28 -33.00 -24.25
CA ALA A 55 35.93 -32.43 -24.34
C ALA A 55 35.83 -31.02 -23.73
N GLN A 56 36.48 -30.80 -22.58
CA GLN A 56 36.53 -29.50 -21.92
C GLN A 56 37.39 -28.51 -22.71
N TYR A 57 38.49 -28.98 -23.31
CA TYR A 57 39.33 -28.18 -24.18
C TYR A 57 38.58 -27.72 -25.43
N SER A 58 37.81 -28.60 -26.07
CA SER A 58 36.96 -28.23 -27.22
C SER A 58 35.92 -27.15 -26.84
N SER A 59 35.26 -27.29 -25.69
CA SER A 59 34.34 -26.27 -25.16
C SER A 59 35.03 -24.93 -24.85
N PHE A 60 36.23 -24.99 -24.26
CA PHE A 60 37.06 -23.83 -23.97
C PHE A 60 37.49 -23.13 -25.26
N PHE A 61 38.00 -23.87 -26.25
CA PHE A 61 38.45 -23.33 -27.53
C PHE A 61 37.31 -22.66 -28.30
N ASN A 62 36.13 -23.30 -28.34
CA ASN A 62 34.93 -22.69 -28.91
C ASN A 62 34.58 -21.36 -28.20
N SER A 63 34.67 -21.33 -26.86
CA SER A 63 34.46 -20.09 -26.10
C SER A 63 35.53 -19.03 -26.41
N ALA A 64 36.80 -19.42 -26.48
CA ALA A 64 37.94 -18.54 -26.73
C ALA A 64 37.91 -17.94 -28.15
N SER A 65 37.35 -18.65 -29.14
CA SER A 65 37.21 -18.19 -30.52
C SER A 65 36.37 -16.91 -30.66
N HIS A 66 35.50 -16.65 -29.68
CA HIS A 66 34.73 -15.42 -29.57
C HIS A 66 35.56 -14.22 -29.09
N PHE A 67 36.83 -14.39 -28.74
CA PHE A 67 37.67 -13.32 -28.24
C PHE A 67 38.90 -13.11 -29.13
N PHE A 68 39.48 -11.91 -29.05
CA PHE A 68 40.76 -11.59 -29.68
C PHE A 68 41.45 -10.44 -28.95
N LEU A 69 42.76 -10.32 -29.15
CA LEU A 69 43.56 -9.21 -28.61
C LEU A 69 43.74 -8.13 -29.68
N LEU A 70 43.55 -6.88 -29.28
CA LEU A 70 43.83 -5.69 -30.09
C LEU A 70 44.37 -4.60 -29.16
N ASP A 71 45.55 -4.08 -29.49
CA ASP A 71 46.26 -3.04 -28.72
C ASP A 71 46.43 -3.40 -27.23
N GLY A 72 46.76 -4.66 -26.94
CA GLY A 72 46.94 -5.16 -25.57
C GLY A 72 45.64 -5.34 -24.77
N ASN A 73 44.49 -5.08 -25.38
CA ASN A 73 43.18 -5.24 -24.76
C ASN A 73 42.46 -6.48 -25.30
N LEU A 74 41.64 -7.11 -24.46
CA LEU A 74 40.80 -8.24 -24.85
C LEU A 74 39.47 -7.71 -25.41
N TRP A 75 39.05 -8.23 -26.56
CA TRP A 75 37.83 -7.85 -27.26
C TRP A 75 36.94 -9.06 -27.50
N CYS A 76 35.63 -8.88 -27.37
CA CYS A 76 34.60 -9.86 -27.70
C CYS A 76 34.11 -9.64 -29.15
N ARG A 77 34.11 -10.70 -29.95
CA ARG A 77 33.64 -10.74 -31.33
C ARG A 77 32.12 -10.82 -31.35
N GLU A 78 31.51 -9.74 -31.81
CA GLU A 78 30.08 -9.74 -32.16
C GLU A 78 29.94 -9.85 -33.69
N PRO A 79 29.25 -10.88 -34.23
CA PRO A 79 29.18 -11.12 -35.68
C PRO A 79 28.35 -10.09 -36.44
N HIS A 80 27.45 -9.34 -35.77
CA HIS A 80 26.50 -8.42 -36.41
C HIS A 80 26.55 -6.99 -35.85
N ARG A 81 27.49 -6.70 -34.95
CA ARG A 81 27.68 -5.39 -34.32
C ARG A 81 29.17 -5.08 -34.19
N TRP A 82 29.47 -3.89 -33.67
CA TRP A 82 30.82 -3.51 -33.28
C TRP A 82 31.38 -4.48 -32.24
N HIS A 83 32.66 -4.81 -32.36
CA HIS A 83 33.37 -5.59 -31.34
C HIS A 83 33.36 -4.83 -30.01
N GLN A 84 33.21 -5.56 -28.92
CA GLN A 84 33.05 -4.98 -27.58
C GLN A 84 34.35 -5.15 -26.79
N LEU A 85 34.78 -4.11 -26.10
CA LEU A 85 35.93 -4.16 -25.23
C LEU A 85 35.58 -4.97 -23.97
N VAL A 86 36.42 -5.95 -23.63
CA VAL A 86 36.27 -6.70 -22.38
C VAL A 86 36.83 -5.87 -21.23
N VAL A 87 35.93 -5.45 -20.33
CA VAL A 87 36.28 -4.49 -19.28
C VAL A 87 36.84 -5.19 -18.04
N ASN A 88 37.96 -4.67 -17.54
CA ASN A 88 38.55 -5.09 -16.28
C ASN A 88 37.61 -4.76 -15.10
N LYS A 89 37.57 -5.67 -14.14
CA LYS A 89 36.78 -5.65 -12.91
C LYS A 89 36.70 -4.27 -12.25
N SER A 90 37.84 -3.61 -12.03
CA SER A 90 37.91 -2.31 -11.34
C SER A 90 37.17 -1.18 -12.06
N LYS A 91 37.00 -1.26 -13.39
CA LYS A 91 36.37 -0.19 -14.19
C LYS A 91 34.86 -0.37 -14.36
N ARG A 92 34.31 -1.55 -14.03
CA ARG A 92 32.91 -1.88 -14.30
C ARG A 92 31.95 -1.03 -13.48
N TYR A 93 32.30 -0.77 -12.22
CA TYR A 93 31.50 0.07 -11.34
C TYR A 93 31.29 1.47 -11.93
N HIS A 94 32.39 2.18 -12.22
CA HIS A 94 32.33 3.52 -12.79
C HIS A 94 31.62 3.60 -14.13
N LEU A 95 31.77 2.60 -15.01
CA LEU A 95 31.00 2.59 -16.26
C LEU A 95 29.48 2.47 -16.04
N ILE A 96 29.06 1.71 -15.03
CA ILE A 96 27.64 1.60 -14.68
C ILE A 96 27.16 2.90 -14.02
N GLU A 97 27.96 3.48 -13.12
CA GLU A 97 27.73 4.78 -12.48
C GLU A 97 27.54 5.88 -13.52
N GLU A 98 28.49 6.09 -14.44
CA GLU A 98 28.38 7.08 -15.52
C GLU A 98 27.13 6.82 -16.40
N ALA A 99 26.86 5.55 -16.75
CA ALA A 99 25.73 5.23 -17.59
C ALA A 99 24.37 5.36 -16.89
N HIS A 100 24.32 5.21 -15.56
CA HIS A 100 23.11 5.34 -14.76
C HIS A 100 22.92 6.78 -14.25
N ASP A 101 23.85 7.29 -13.47
CA ASP A 101 23.74 8.53 -12.69
C ASP A 101 23.89 9.76 -13.58
N ASP A 102 24.99 9.86 -14.35
CA ASP A 102 25.26 11.04 -15.20
C ASP A 102 24.26 11.19 -16.35
N LEU A 103 23.69 10.08 -16.82
CA LEU A 103 22.65 10.08 -17.85
C LEU A 103 21.23 10.26 -17.27
N GLY A 104 21.10 10.55 -15.97
CA GLY A 104 19.84 10.86 -15.30
C GLY A 104 19.03 9.63 -14.95
N HIS A 105 19.59 8.77 -14.10
CA HIS A 105 19.03 7.55 -13.52
C HIS A 105 18.28 6.66 -14.51
N LYS A 106 18.95 6.30 -15.61
CA LYS A 106 18.33 5.49 -16.65
C LYS A 106 18.01 4.08 -16.15
N GLY A 107 16.86 3.56 -16.58
CA GLY A 107 16.43 2.20 -16.21
C GLY A 107 17.37 1.13 -16.78
N VAL A 108 17.31 -0.07 -16.19
CA VAL A 108 18.19 -1.23 -16.49
C VAL A 108 18.36 -1.48 -17.98
N PHE A 109 17.26 -1.48 -18.75
CA PHE A 109 17.31 -1.74 -20.19
C PHE A 109 18.16 -0.71 -20.94
N THR A 110 17.96 0.58 -20.65
CA THR A 110 18.68 1.68 -21.31
C THR A 110 20.16 1.65 -20.97
N VAL A 111 20.50 1.43 -19.70
CA VAL A 111 21.90 1.30 -19.25
C VAL A 111 22.57 0.10 -19.92
N CYS A 112 21.93 -1.07 -19.91
CA CYS A 112 22.44 -2.26 -20.61
C CYS A 112 22.65 -2.01 -22.10
N MET A 113 21.69 -1.39 -22.79
CA MET A 113 21.80 -1.07 -24.21
C MET A 113 22.95 -0.10 -24.48
N CYS A 114 23.15 0.90 -23.62
CA CYS A 114 24.24 1.86 -23.74
C CYS A 114 25.60 1.18 -23.60
N LEU A 115 25.77 0.36 -22.56
CA LEU A 115 27.03 -0.35 -22.29
C LEU A 115 27.35 -1.39 -23.36
N LEU A 116 26.37 -2.18 -23.79
CA LEU A 116 26.54 -3.22 -24.82
C LEU A 116 26.81 -2.66 -26.23
N LEU A 117 26.85 -1.34 -26.43
CA LEU A 117 27.36 -0.78 -27.69
C LEU A 117 28.89 -0.85 -27.78
N HIS A 118 29.59 -0.81 -26.65
CA HIS A 118 31.05 -0.65 -26.60
C HIS A 118 31.76 -1.64 -25.68
N PHE A 119 31.07 -2.16 -24.67
CA PHE A 119 31.68 -2.93 -23.59
C PHE A 119 31.02 -4.30 -23.42
N TRP A 120 31.81 -5.22 -22.89
CA TRP A 120 31.35 -6.56 -22.51
C TRP A 120 32.06 -7.02 -21.24
N TRP A 121 31.32 -7.70 -20.37
CA TRP A 121 31.87 -8.54 -19.31
C TRP A 121 30.85 -9.59 -18.90
N PRO A 122 31.29 -10.68 -18.23
CA PRO A 122 30.37 -11.70 -17.74
C PRO A 122 29.33 -11.10 -16.80
N LEU A 123 28.07 -11.47 -17.00
CA LEU A 123 26.96 -11.06 -16.13
C LEU A 123 26.68 -9.54 -16.10
N LEU A 124 27.11 -8.76 -17.11
CA LEU A 124 26.84 -7.32 -17.25
C LEU A 124 25.41 -6.92 -16.89
N VAL A 125 24.42 -7.64 -17.41
CA VAL A 125 23.00 -7.34 -17.16
C VAL A 125 22.63 -7.51 -15.68
N LYS A 126 23.25 -8.48 -14.98
CA LYS A 126 23.01 -8.69 -13.54
C LYS A 126 23.65 -7.57 -12.72
N ASP A 127 24.86 -7.15 -13.07
CA ASP A 127 25.58 -6.08 -12.38
C ASP A 127 24.83 -4.75 -12.53
N VAL A 128 24.41 -4.42 -13.75
CA VAL A 128 23.56 -3.24 -14.02
C VAL A 128 22.24 -3.35 -13.25
N LYS A 129 21.59 -4.52 -13.26
CA LYS A 129 20.35 -4.71 -12.50
C LYS A 129 20.57 -4.46 -11.01
N TRP A 130 21.62 -5.02 -10.43
CA TRP A 130 21.96 -4.81 -9.02
C TRP A 130 22.19 -3.32 -8.71
N TYR A 131 23.00 -2.62 -9.50
CA TYR A 131 23.29 -1.19 -9.30
C TYR A 131 22.01 -0.35 -9.33
N VAL A 132 21.20 -0.50 -10.38
CA VAL A 132 19.96 0.28 -10.53
C VAL A 132 18.93 -0.03 -9.43
N HIS A 133 18.85 -1.28 -8.94
CA HIS A 133 17.92 -1.65 -7.87
C HIS A 133 18.39 -1.21 -6.47
N THR A 134 19.69 -0.95 -6.29
CA THR A 134 20.29 -0.46 -5.03
C THR A 134 20.53 1.05 -5.02
N CYS A 135 20.29 1.73 -6.15
CA CYS A 135 20.37 3.18 -6.25
C CYS A 135 19.32 3.86 -5.36
N HIS A 136 19.79 4.58 -4.34
CA HIS A 136 18.95 5.25 -3.35
C HIS A 136 17.93 6.19 -4.00
N GLU A 137 18.37 7.05 -4.92
CA GLU A 137 17.51 8.06 -5.58
C GLU A 137 16.40 7.41 -6.40
N CYS A 138 16.70 6.31 -7.08
CA CYS A 138 15.71 5.51 -7.79
C CYS A 138 14.69 4.86 -6.84
N GLN A 139 15.15 4.33 -5.70
CA GLN A 139 14.27 3.68 -4.72
C GLN A 139 13.32 4.66 -4.03
N ILE A 140 13.76 5.89 -3.75
CA ILE A 140 12.90 6.90 -3.11
C ILE A 140 11.92 7.59 -4.09
N CYS A 141 12.25 7.60 -5.38
CA CYS A 141 11.41 8.19 -6.44
C CYS A 141 10.46 7.17 -7.10
N GLN A 142 10.58 5.88 -6.80
CA GLN A 142 9.73 4.86 -7.41
C GLN A 142 8.24 5.09 -7.09
N THR A 143 7.36 4.60 -7.95
CA THR A 143 5.90 4.73 -7.79
C THR A 143 5.20 3.39 -7.52
N GLN A 144 5.97 2.35 -7.17
CA GLN A 144 5.46 1.00 -6.98
C GLN A 144 4.59 0.92 -5.73
N LYS A 145 3.32 0.52 -5.87
CA LYS A 145 2.41 0.34 -4.73
C LYS A 145 2.40 -1.13 -4.30
N LEU A 146 2.52 -1.39 -3.00
CA LEU A 146 2.23 -2.71 -2.46
C LEU A 146 0.73 -2.85 -2.24
N HIS A 147 0.19 -4.01 -2.62
CA HIS A 147 -1.18 -4.41 -2.35
C HIS A 147 -1.15 -5.52 -1.31
N ILE A 148 -1.77 -5.29 -0.15
CA ILE A 148 -2.03 -6.33 0.86
C ILE A 148 -3.38 -6.96 0.54
N PRO A 149 -3.58 -8.26 0.82
CA PRO A 149 -4.92 -8.84 0.83
C PRO A 149 -5.87 -8.03 1.74
N PRO A 150 -7.08 -7.71 1.29
CA PRO A 150 -8.05 -6.97 2.09
C PRO A 150 -8.59 -7.84 3.24
N THR A 151 -8.72 -7.26 4.43
CA THR A 151 -9.33 -7.94 5.60
C THR A 151 -10.82 -7.57 5.70
N VAL A 152 -11.69 -8.54 6.07
CA VAL A 152 -13.08 -8.24 6.43
C VAL A 152 -13.10 -7.76 7.89
N PRO A 153 -13.46 -6.50 8.18
CA PRO A 153 -13.63 -6.10 9.56
C PRO A 153 -14.89 -6.77 10.13
N MET A 154 -14.77 -7.38 11.31
CA MET A 154 -15.90 -7.96 12.04
C MET A 154 -17.01 -6.93 12.23
N ILE A 155 -18.26 -7.36 12.04
CA ILE A 155 -19.44 -6.52 12.21
C ILE A 155 -20.11 -6.92 13.52
N GLY A 156 -20.12 -6.01 14.49
CA GLY A 156 -20.93 -6.15 15.70
C GLY A 156 -22.39 -5.77 15.46
N GLY A 157 -23.19 -5.84 16.52
CA GLY A 157 -24.59 -5.43 16.49
C GLY A 157 -24.81 -3.94 16.20
N LEU A 158 -26.08 -3.53 16.21
CA LEU A 158 -26.48 -2.14 15.96
C LEU A 158 -25.74 -1.17 16.91
N PHE A 159 -25.12 -0.12 16.34
CA PHE A 159 -24.30 0.88 17.05
C PHE A 159 -23.11 0.36 17.85
N HIS A 160 -22.71 -0.91 17.68
CA HIS A 160 -21.54 -1.48 18.36
C HIS A 160 -20.23 -0.80 17.92
N LYS A 161 -20.13 -0.45 16.63
CA LYS A 161 -18.99 0.28 16.07
C LYS A 161 -19.50 1.38 15.14
N ALA A 162 -18.95 2.58 15.32
CA ALA A 162 -19.21 3.72 14.46
C ALA A 162 -17.90 4.31 13.96
N HIS A 163 -17.90 4.70 12.69
CA HIS A 163 -16.80 5.42 12.09
C HIS A 163 -17.12 6.90 12.03
N ILE A 164 -16.19 7.72 12.50
CA ILE A 164 -16.35 9.18 12.61
C ILE A 164 -15.31 9.84 11.71
N ASP A 165 -15.70 10.92 11.05
CA ASP A 165 -14.80 11.76 10.27
C ASP A 165 -15.30 13.20 10.26
N THR A 166 -14.40 14.12 9.92
CA THR A 166 -14.67 15.55 9.87
C THR A 166 -14.38 16.09 8.47
N MET A 167 -15.36 16.76 7.87
CA MET A 167 -15.20 17.41 6.57
C MET A 167 -15.18 18.94 6.68
N LEU A 168 -14.21 19.55 5.99
CA LEU A 168 -14.11 21.01 5.85
C LEU A 168 -15.05 21.52 4.75
N MET A 169 -15.79 22.57 5.09
CA MET A 169 -16.76 23.24 4.23
C MET A 169 -16.43 24.74 4.05
N PRO A 170 -16.90 25.35 2.94
CA PRO A 170 -16.88 26.80 2.80
C PRO A 170 -17.59 27.45 4.00
N LYS A 171 -17.03 28.54 4.53
CA LYS A 171 -17.61 29.23 5.69
C LYS A 171 -19.05 29.67 5.38
N ALA A 172 -20.00 29.22 6.20
CA ALA A 172 -21.40 29.63 6.13
C ALA A 172 -21.97 29.82 7.53
N SER A 173 -22.52 31.00 7.82
CA SER A 173 -23.09 31.33 9.14
C SER A 173 -22.15 31.03 10.32
N GLY A 174 -20.84 31.23 10.12
CA GLY A 174 -19.80 30.91 11.10
C GLY A 174 -19.39 29.43 11.18
N TYR A 175 -20.11 28.50 10.56
CA TYR A 175 -19.74 27.09 10.50
C TYR A 175 -18.75 26.83 9.37
N CYS A 176 -17.79 25.93 9.62
CA CYS A 176 -16.82 25.50 8.61
C CYS A 176 -16.52 24.00 8.64
N TYR A 177 -17.01 23.29 9.64
CA TYR A 177 -16.80 21.85 9.74
C TYR A 177 -18.13 21.12 9.88
N ILE A 178 -18.16 19.89 9.37
CA ILE A 178 -19.21 18.93 9.67
C ILE A 178 -18.53 17.67 10.18
N VAL A 179 -18.95 17.22 11.36
CA VAL A 179 -18.59 15.92 11.89
C VAL A 179 -19.70 14.95 11.55
N GLN A 180 -19.35 13.79 11.00
CA GLN A 180 -20.29 12.75 10.65
C GLN A 180 -19.82 11.41 11.20
N ALA A 181 -20.77 10.68 11.79
CA ALA A 181 -20.58 9.33 12.29
C ALA A 181 -21.51 8.37 11.54
N HIS A 182 -21.02 7.17 11.17
CA HIS A 182 -21.84 6.11 10.58
C HIS A 182 -21.73 4.83 11.38
N CYS A 183 -22.87 4.18 11.62
CA CYS A 183 -22.90 2.82 12.13
C CYS A 183 -22.31 1.83 11.11
N VAL A 184 -21.43 0.92 11.54
CA VAL A 184 -20.80 -0.08 10.64
C VAL A 184 -21.82 -1.01 10.00
N LEU A 185 -22.82 -1.46 10.78
CA LEU A 185 -23.87 -2.37 10.31
C LEU A 185 -24.85 -1.69 9.36
N THR A 186 -25.59 -0.68 9.85
CA THR A 186 -26.71 -0.07 9.10
C THR A 186 -26.29 1.10 8.22
N SER A 187 -25.06 1.58 8.35
CA SER A 187 -24.59 2.83 7.73
C SER A 187 -25.48 4.04 8.05
N TYR A 188 -26.16 4.00 9.21
CA TYR A 188 -26.99 5.10 9.68
C TYR A 188 -26.12 6.30 10.04
N PRO A 189 -26.29 7.46 9.38
CA PRO A 189 -25.51 8.64 9.66
C PRO A 189 -26.07 9.45 10.83
N LYS A 190 -25.20 9.86 11.74
CA LYS A 190 -25.41 10.98 12.67
C LYS A 190 -24.42 12.09 12.33
N TRP A 191 -24.80 13.35 12.53
CA TRP A 191 -23.97 14.48 12.11
C TRP A 191 -24.16 15.70 13.00
N HIS A 192 -23.16 16.57 12.99
CA HIS A 192 -23.20 17.86 13.65
C HIS A 192 -22.34 18.89 12.90
N MET A 193 -22.74 20.16 12.92
CA MET A 193 -21.96 21.26 12.36
C MET A 193 -21.14 21.95 13.44
N LEU A 194 -19.88 22.27 13.15
CA LEU A 194 -18.97 22.87 14.11
C LEU A 194 -18.37 24.19 13.59
N HIS A 195 -18.13 25.09 14.54
CA HIS A 195 -17.42 26.34 14.35
C HIS A 195 -15.89 26.18 14.47
N VAL A 196 -15.45 25.28 15.35
CA VAL A 196 -14.05 24.97 15.65
C VAL A 196 -13.91 23.46 15.79
N GLU A 197 -12.74 22.93 15.47
CA GLU A 197 -12.42 21.51 15.68
C GLU A 197 -12.31 21.23 17.19
N ASN A 198 -13.10 20.28 17.69
CA ASN A 198 -13.14 19.92 19.10
C ASN A 198 -12.26 18.70 19.39
N THR A 199 -11.71 18.64 20.60
CA THR A 199 -10.98 17.46 21.12
C THR A 199 -11.96 16.36 21.52
N LEU A 200 -11.96 15.24 20.78
CA LEU A 200 -12.86 14.08 20.98
C LEU A 200 -12.57 13.31 22.28
N ASP A 201 -11.35 13.41 22.81
CA ASP A 201 -10.87 12.54 23.90
C ASP A 201 -11.62 12.75 25.22
N ALA A 202 -12.01 13.98 25.53
CA ALA A 202 -12.75 14.29 26.76
C ALA A 202 -14.15 13.66 26.78
N LEU A 203 -14.81 13.56 25.61
CA LEU A 203 -16.14 12.97 25.47
C LEU A 203 -16.06 11.44 25.48
N ALA A 204 -15.02 10.87 24.87
CA ALA A 204 -14.80 9.42 24.89
C ALA A 204 -14.68 8.88 26.31
N MET A 205 -13.91 9.58 27.17
CA MET A 205 -13.75 9.21 28.58
C MET A 205 -15.06 9.36 29.39
N GLN A 206 -15.85 10.40 29.12
CA GLN A 206 -17.11 10.65 29.83
C GLN A 206 -18.19 9.61 29.52
N TYR A 207 -18.26 9.16 28.27
CA TYR A 207 -19.30 8.22 27.81
C TYR A 207 -18.81 6.76 27.76
N HIS A 208 -17.60 6.48 28.26
CA HIS A 208 -16.98 5.15 28.21
C HIS A 208 -16.94 4.55 26.79
N ILE A 209 -16.70 5.40 25.79
CA ILE A 209 -16.60 4.99 24.39
C ILE A 209 -15.14 4.70 24.09
N CYS A 210 -14.84 3.48 23.62
CA CYS A 210 -13.51 3.12 23.18
C CYS A 210 -13.18 3.86 21.87
N HIS A 211 -12.22 4.80 21.92
CA HIS A 211 -11.75 5.53 20.76
C HIS A 211 -10.64 4.74 20.06
N ILE A 212 -10.94 4.16 18.90
CA ILE A 212 -9.97 3.44 18.07
C ILE A 212 -9.35 4.43 17.07
N CYS A 213 -8.08 4.79 17.28
CA CYS A 213 -7.33 5.62 16.35
C CYS A 213 -6.78 4.78 15.19
N ILE A 214 -7.11 5.18 13.96
CA ILE A 214 -6.54 4.56 12.77
C ILE A 214 -5.09 5.04 12.60
N SER A 215 -4.21 4.16 12.11
CA SER A 215 -2.84 4.54 11.82
C SER A 215 -2.79 5.74 10.85
N PRO A 216 -1.86 6.68 11.06
CA PRO A 216 -1.72 7.85 10.20
C PRO A 216 -1.63 7.43 8.73
N TYR A 217 -2.32 8.17 7.87
CA TYR A 217 -2.31 7.96 6.42
C TYR A 217 -2.88 6.63 5.92
N ASN A 218 -3.56 5.86 6.79
CA ASN A 218 -4.31 4.67 6.41
C ASN A 218 -5.79 5.00 6.11
N SER A 219 -6.00 5.83 5.09
CA SER A 219 -7.34 6.22 4.61
C SER A 219 -8.20 5.00 4.23
N GLN A 220 -7.55 3.92 3.78
CA GLN A 220 -8.20 2.66 3.41
C GLN A 220 -8.90 1.97 4.59
N ALA A 221 -8.36 2.05 5.81
CA ALA A 221 -9.02 1.50 7.00
C ALA A 221 -10.34 2.22 7.36
N ASN A 222 -10.53 3.46 6.89
CA ASN A 222 -11.81 4.18 6.99
C ASN A 222 -12.56 4.25 5.64
N GLY A 223 -12.14 3.47 4.64
CA GLY A 223 -12.59 3.63 3.25
C GLY A 223 -14.10 3.49 3.03
N ILE A 224 -14.77 2.68 3.86
CA ILE A 224 -16.24 2.53 3.87
C ILE A 224 -16.93 3.89 4.11
N VAL A 225 -16.29 4.74 4.91
CA VAL A 225 -16.82 6.02 5.39
C VAL A 225 -16.39 7.15 4.48
N GLU A 226 -15.15 7.14 4.00
CA GLU A 226 -14.66 8.12 3.01
C GLU A 226 -15.57 8.19 1.77
N HIS A 227 -15.99 7.03 1.24
CA HIS A 227 -16.88 6.99 0.07
C HIS A 227 -18.27 7.57 0.39
N ARG A 228 -18.84 7.23 1.56
CA ARG A 228 -20.16 7.74 1.98
C ARG A 228 -20.13 9.23 2.31
N HIS A 229 -19.01 9.74 2.81
CA HIS A 229 -18.80 11.18 3.04
C HIS A 229 -18.73 11.95 1.73
N TYR A 230 -18.07 11.39 0.72
CA TYR A 230 -18.05 11.98 -0.61
C TYR A 230 -19.46 12.13 -1.21
N ASP A 231 -20.31 11.10 -1.08
CA ASP A 231 -21.70 11.13 -1.55
C ASP A 231 -22.52 12.23 -0.88
N VAL A 232 -22.41 12.34 0.45
CA VAL A 232 -23.12 13.37 1.23
C VAL A 232 -22.64 14.76 0.83
N ARG A 233 -21.33 14.97 0.72
CA ARG A 233 -20.76 16.25 0.26
C ARG A 233 -21.27 16.62 -1.12
N LYS A 234 -21.29 15.66 -2.06
CA LYS A 234 -21.80 15.87 -3.42
C LYS A 234 -23.29 16.20 -3.43
N ALA A 235 -24.09 15.53 -2.58
CA ALA A 235 -25.51 15.81 -2.43
C ALA A 235 -25.77 17.22 -1.88
N ILE A 236 -24.99 17.66 -0.89
CA ILE A 236 -25.04 19.03 -0.35
C ILE A 236 -24.74 20.05 -1.46
N MET A 237 -23.61 19.88 -2.16
CA MET A 237 -23.20 20.82 -3.22
C MET A 237 -24.22 20.89 -4.36
N LYS A 238 -24.78 19.75 -4.76
CA LYS A 238 -25.81 19.69 -5.81
C LYS A 238 -27.13 20.34 -5.38
N SER A 239 -27.49 20.20 -4.10
CA SER A 239 -28.71 20.80 -3.55
C SER A 239 -28.60 22.32 -3.38
N CYS A 240 -27.39 22.84 -3.24
CA CYS A 240 -27.13 24.28 -3.07
C CYS A 240 -27.32 25.13 -4.36
N LYS A 241 -27.56 24.52 -5.53
CA LYS A 241 -27.90 25.22 -6.82
C LYS A 241 -27.17 26.57 -7.01
N ASN A 242 -25.83 26.56 -6.94
CA ASN A 242 -24.89 27.70 -7.07
C ASN A 242 -24.73 28.66 -5.87
N ASN A 243 -25.52 28.53 -4.80
CA ASN A 243 -25.33 29.29 -3.56
C ASN A 243 -24.56 28.48 -2.52
N ASN A 244 -23.22 28.55 -2.55
CA ASN A 244 -22.36 27.79 -1.64
C ASN A 244 -22.49 28.18 -0.15
N CYS A 245 -23.28 29.20 0.20
CA CYS A 245 -23.45 29.67 1.57
C CYS A 245 -24.69 29.10 2.30
N CYS A 246 -25.60 28.39 1.60
CA CYS A 246 -26.83 27.86 2.20
C CYS A 246 -26.74 26.38 2.63
N TRP A 247 -25.54 25.79 2.61
CA TRP A 247 -25.37 24.38 2.97
C TRP A 247 -25.84 24.08 4.39
N HIS A 248 -25.65 25.00 5.35
CA HIS A 248 -26.06 24.83 6.75
C HIS A 248 -27.58 24.59 6.91
N THR A 249 -28.43 25.19 6.06
CA THR A 249 -29.89 24.98 6.09
C THR A 249 -30.30 23.69 5.39
N ILE A 250 -29.69 23.42 4.23
CA ILE A 250 -30.03 22.29 3.36
C ILE A 250 -29.57 20.95 3.97
N MET A 251 -28.60 21.00 4.88
CA MET A 251 -28.06 19.85 5.58
C MET A 251 -29.10 18.92 6.19
N HIS A 252 -30.06 19.49 6.92
CA HIS A 252 -31.13 18.71 7.55
C HIS A 252 -31.93 17.91 6.51
N SER A 253 -32.22 18.51 5.36
CA SER A 253 -32.94 17.85 4.26
C SER A 253 -32.09 16.76 3.59
N VAL A 254 -30.80 16.99 3.40
CA VAL A 254 -29.89 16.00 2.78
C VAL A 254 -29.70 14.78 3.67
N PHE A 255 -29.50 14.98 4.96
CA PHE A 255 -29.36 13.86 5.90
C PHE A 255 -30.68 13.12 6.12
N TRP A 256 -31.82 13.81 6.13
CA TRP A 256 -33.12 13.15 6.10
C TRP A 256 -33.26 12.28 4.84
N ALA A 257 -32.96 12.83 3.66
CA ALA A 257 -32.98 12.05 2.42
C ALA A 257 -32.03 10.85 2.49
N LYS A 258 -30.87 10.98 3.14
CA LYS A 258 -29.92 9.88 3.33
C LYS A 258 -30.46 8.78 4.27
N TRP A 259 -31.23 9.15 5.30
CA TRP A 259 -31.90 8.17 6.18
C TRP A 259 -32.93 7.33 5.43
N VAL A 260 -33.66 7.94 4.50
CA VAL A 260 -34.75 7.27 3.78
C VAL A 260 -34.29 6.58 2.50
N THR A 261 -33.19 7.02 1.89
CA THR A 261 -32.71 6.42 0.63
C THR A 261 -32.22 4.99 0.84
N ILE A 262 -32.78 4.06 0.07
CA ILE A 262 -32.38 2.65 0.05
C ILE A 262 -30.91 2.51 -0.34
N LEU A 263 -30.16 1.73 0.44
CA LEU A 263 -28.77 1.41 0.13
C LEU A 263 -28.70 0.26 -0.87
N LYS A 264 -27.99 0.48 -1.98
CA LYS A 264 -27.82 -0.54 -3.03
C LYS A 264 -27.23 -1.86 -2.53
N SER A 265 -26.38 -1.82 -1.51
CA SER A 265 -25.72 -3.00 -0.95
C SER A 265 -26.64 -3.84 -0.05
N MET A 266 -27.67 -3.24 0.55
CA MET A 266 -28.52 -3.89 1.57
C MET A 266 -29.98 -4.01 1.14
N GLY A 267 -30.42 -3.26 0.12
CA GLY A 267 -31.82 -3.23 -0.31
C GLY A 267 -32.77 -2.52 0.65
N LEU A 268 -32.31 -2.08 1.83
CA LEU A 268 -33.09 -1.39 2.85
C LEU A 268 -32.60 0.05 3.10
N SER A 269 -33.47 0.89 3.67
CA SER A 269 -33.10 2.24 4.09
C SER A 269 -32.44 2.22 5.47
N PRO A 270 -31.46 3.09 5.76
CA PRO A 270 -30.86 3.20 7.09
C PRO A 270 -31.90 3.46 8.19
N TYR A 271 -32.92 4.26 7.90
CA TYR A 271 -34.00 4.54 8.85
C TYR A 271 -34.77 3.28 9.24
N PHE A 272 -35.18 2.48 8.24
CA PHE A 272 -35.88 1.22 8.47
C PHE A 272 -35.02 0.26 9.30
N MET A 273 -33.74 0.12 8.96
CA MET A 273 -32.83 -0.78 9.69
C MET A 273 -32.63 -0.37 11.16
N VAL A 274 -32.70 0.92 11.50
CA VAL A 274 -32.55 1.36 12.91
C VAL A 274 -33.87 1.34 13.67
N HIS A 275 -34.97 1.72 13.01
CA HIS A 275 -36.24 1.98 13.68
C HIS A 275 -37.29 0.88 13.47
N GLY A 276 -37.05 -0.07 12.56
CA GLY A 276 -37.98 -1.15 12.21
C GLY A 276 -39.24 -0.69 11.48
N VAL A 277 -39.32 0.59 11.09
CA VAL A 277 -40.51 1.21 10.49
C VAL A 277 -40.08 2.05 9.28
N GLU A 278 -40.90 2.02 8.22
CA GLU A 278 -40.67 2.86 7.06
C GLU A 278 -40.86 4.35 7.39
N PRO A 279 -39.99 5.24 6.88
CA PRO A 279 -40.10 6.66 7.13
C PRO A 279 -41.29 7.26 6.38
N LEU A 280 -42.16 7.97 7.10
CA LEU A 280 -43.27 8.72 6.52
C LEU A 280 -42.76 10.11 6.08
N PHE A 281 -42.96 10.49 4.81
CA PHE A 281 -42.63 11.84 4.34
C PHE A 281 -43.70 12.86 4.73
N PRO A 282 -43.34 14.16 4.83
CA PRO A 282 -44.30 15.25 5.04
C PRO A 282 -45.40 15.35 3.97
N PHE A 283 -45.18 14.81 2.78
CA PHE A 283 -46.18 14.73 1.71
C PHE A 283 -47.01 13.43 1.77
N ASP A 284 -46.55 12.42 2.51
CA ASP A 284 -47.28 11.16 2.70
C ASP A 284 -48.40 11.28 3.72
N PHE A 285 -48.56 12.40 4.45
CA PHE A 285 -49.69 12.57 5.40
C PHE A 285 -51.07 12.42 4.74
N ALA A 286 -51.18 12.61 3.42
CA ALA A 286 -52.41 12.35 2.66
C ALA A 286 -52.61 10.86 2.28
N GLU A 287 -51.53 10.07 2.24
CA GLU A 287 -51.50 8.66 1.82
C GLU A 287 -51.12 7.67 2.95
N ALA A 288 -50.71 8.17 4.13
CA ALA A 288 -50.21 7.40 5.28
C ALA A 288 -51.24 6.48 5.96
N THR A 289 -52.47 6.43 5.43
CA THR A 289 -53.50 5.46 5.82
C THR A 289 -53.21 4.05 5.28
N PHE A 290 -52.25 3.86 4.35
CA PHE A 290 -52.17 2.64 3.51
C PHE A 290 -50.96 1.70 3.71
N LEU A 291 -50.19 1.79 4.80
CA LEU A 291 -49.07 0.84 5.06
C LEU A 291 -49.40 -0.29 6.05
N LEU A 292 -50.69 -0.63 6.24
CA LEU A 292 -51.07 -1.95 6.75
C LEU A 292 -51.48 -2.83 5.56
N PRO A 293 -50.99 -4.08 5.46
CA PRO A 293 -51.66 -5.07 4.62
C PRO A 293 -53.02 -5.34 5.28
N LEU A 294 -54.04 -4.60 4.87
CA LEU A 294 -55.42 -4.97 5.15
C LEU A 294 -55.59 -6.35 4.51
N SER A 295 -55.70 -7.38 5.35
CA SER A 295 -56.12 -8.72 4.90
C SER A 295 -57.32 -8.51 3.99
N HIS A 296 -57.23 -9.00 2.75
CA HIS A 296 -58.08 -8.60 1.63
C HIS A 296 -59.58 -8.92 1.77
N ASN A 297 -60.06 -9.32 2.96
CA ASN A 297 -61.43 -9.77 3.16
C ASN A 297 -62.21 -9.15 4.35
N ASP A 298 -61.61 -8.38 5.26
CA ASP A 298 -62.36 -7.83 6.42
C ASP A 298 -62.15 -6.32 6.59
N ALA A 299 -63.12 -5.55 6.10
CA ALA A 299 -63.18 -4.09 6.24
C ALA A 299 -63.71 -3.66 7.64
N THR A 300 -63.12 -4.17 8.72
CA THR A 300 -63.36 -3.66 10.08
C THR A 300 -62.19 -2.79 10.54
N PRO A 301 -62.43 -1.56 11.01
CA PRO A 301 -61.35 -0.73 11.55
C PRO A 301 -60.71 -1.43 12.76
N LEU A 302 -59.40 -1.65 12.70
CA LEU A 302 -58.63 -2.24 13.79
C LEU A 302 -58.80 -1.41 15.06
N THR A 303 -59.04 -2.08 16.17
CA THR A 303 -59.02 -1.43 17.49
C THR A 303 -57.61 -0.95 17.82
N THR A 304 -57.49 0.09 18.66
CA THR A 304 -56.17 0.63 19.07
C THR A 304 -55.26 -0.47 19.66
N THR A 305 -55.85 -1.45 20.35
CA THR A 305 -55.15 -2.61 20.91
C THR A 305 -54.61 -3.56 19.85
N GLU A 306 -55.37 -3.83 18.77
CA GLU A 306 -54.92 -4.68 17.67
C GLU A 306 -53.84 -3.99 16.83
N LEU A 307 -53.94 -2.67 16.64
CA LEU A 307 -52.93 -1.88 15.95
C LEU A 307 -51.60 -1.85 16.73
N ILE A 308 -51.66 -1.68 18.05
CA ILE A 308 -50.48 -1.79 18.93
C ILE A 308 -49.88 -3.19 18.88
N ALA A 309 -50.71 -4.26 18.92
CA ALA A 309 -50.23 -5.64 18.84
C ALA A 309 -49.55 -5.91 17.47
N TRP A 310 -50.10 -5.37 16.39
CA TRP A 310 -49.53 -5.50 15.05
C TRP A 310 -48.19 -4.75 14.93
N HIS A 311 -48.09 -3.51 15.41
CA HIS A 311 -46.80 -2.79 15.51
C HIS A 311 -45.79 -3.55 16.39
N ALA A 312 -46.23 -4.15 17.50
CA ALA A 312 -45.36 -4.96 18.35
C ALA A 312 -44.83 -6.20 17.62
N HIS A 313 -45.65 -6.88 16.81
CA HIS A 313 -45.20 -7.99 15.96
C HIS A 313 -44.24 -7.56 14.86
N GLN A 314 -44.43 -6.38 14.25
CA GLN A 314 -43.46 -5.82 13.30
C GLN A 314 -42.12 -5.51 13.98
N LEU A 315 -42.14 -4.91 15.16
CA LEU A 315 -40.92 -4.63 15.94
C LEU A 315 -40.21 -5.91 16.41
N GLN A 316 -40.94 -7.00 16.61
CA GLN A 316 -40.33 -8.31 16.93
C GLN A 316 -39.62 -8.92 15.72
N LYS A 317 -40.19 -8.81 14.51
CA LYS A 317 -39.56 -9.26 13.27
C LYS A 317 -38.28 -8.47 12.91
N HIS A 318 -38.17 -7.23 13.39
CA HIS A 318 -37.03 -6.36 13.15
C HIS A 318 -35.68 -7.01 13.52
N GLN A 319 -35.64 -7.88 14.53
CA GLN A 319 -34.41 -8.58 14.91
C GLN A 319 -33.99 -9.59 13.83
N ASP A 320 -34.93 -10.38 13.30
CA ASP A 320 -34.66 -11.31 12.19
C ASP A 320 -34.22 -10.55 10.93
N ASP A 321 -34.84 -9.39 10.64
CA ASP A 321 -34.46 -8.53 9.52
C ASP A 321 -33.04 -7.95 9.72
N LEU A 322 -32.65 -7.61 10.95
CA LEU A 322 -31.29 -7.14 11.29
C LEU A 322 -30.24 -8.24 11.10
N ASP A 323 -30.55 -9.47 11.49
CA ASP A 323 -29.66 -10.62 11.32
C ASP A 323 -29.48 -10.91 9.82
N GLN A 324 -30.56 -10.88 9.03
CA GLN A 324 -30.47 -10.99 7.57
C GLN A 324 -29.64 -9.86 6.94
N VAL A 325 -29.76 -8.63 7.44
CA VAL A 325 -28.93 -7.50 6.99
C VAL A 325 -27.46 -7.76 7.32
N HIS A 326 -27.16 -8.26 8.52
CA HIS A 326 -25.80 -8.59 8.94
C HIS A 326 -25.16 -9.59 7.97
N ASP A 327 -25.84 -10.69 7.68
CA ASP A 327 -25.39 -11.72 6.74
C ASP A 327 -25.19 -11.18 5.33
N ASN A 328 -26.14 -10.37 4.83
CA ASN A 328 -26.05 -9.76 3.50
C ASN A 328 -24.84 -8.82 3.39
N VAL A 329 -24.54 -8.07 4.44
CA VAL A 329 -23.37 -7.17 4.47
C VAL A 329 -22.08 -7.96 4.48
N LEU A 330 -22.00 -9.02 5.27
CA LEU A 330 -20.86 -9.93 5.27
C LEU A 330 -20.66 -10.55 3.88
N CYS A 331 -21.71 -11.12 3.29
CA CYS A 331 -21.66 -11.71 1.95
C CYS A 331 -21.18 -10.69 0.88
N THR A 332 -21.70 -9.46 0.91
CA THR A 332 -21.26 -8.39 -0.01
C THR A 332 -19.78 -8.04 0.20
N ARG A 333 -19.29 -8.02 1.45
CA ARG A 333 -17.87 -7.78 1.74
C ARG A 333 -17.00 -8.91 1.21
N PHE A 334 -17.36 -10.17 1.44
CA PHE A 334 -16.64 -11.32 0.89
C PHE A 334 -16.59 -11.31 -0.64
N GLN A 335 -17.71 -11.01 -1.31
CA GLN A 335 -17.74 -10.86 -2.76
C GLN A 335 -16.80 -9.74 -3.25
N SER A 336 -16.76 -8.60 -2.55
CA SER A 336 -15.86 -7.49 -2.89
C SER A 336 -14.38 -7.86 -2.74
N ILE A 337 -14.05 -8.67 -1.73
CA ILE A 337 -12.71 -9.19 -1.50
C ILE A 337 -12.32 -10.16 -2.60
N GLN A 338 -13.18 -11.12 -2.94
CA GLN A 338 -12.92 -12.06 -4.03
C GLN A 338 -12.69 -11.34 -5.36
N GLN A 339 -13.49 -10.31 -5.66
CA GLN A 339 -13.29 -9.48 -6.86
C GLN A 339 -11.93 -8.76 -6.81
N PHE A 340 -11.55 -8.21 -5.65
CA PHE A 340 -10.26 -7.56 -5.48
C PHE A 340 -9.10 -8.54 -5.65
N GLU A 341 -9.19 -9.73 -5.07
CA GLU A 341 -8.20 -10.80 -5.20
C GLU A 341 -8.01 -11.22 -6.65
N ILE A 342 -9.08 -11.35 -7.43
CA ILE A 342 -9.01 -11.67 -8.87
C ILE A 342 -8.31 -10.54 -9.64
N ILE A 343 -8.68 -9.28 -9.40
CA ILE A 343 -8.12 -8.12 -10.13
C ILE A 343 -6.63 -7.96 -9.82
N PHE A 344 -6.24 -8.15 -8.56
CA PHE A 344 -4.88 -7.90 -8.09
C PHE A 344 -4.08 -9.18 -7.81
N GLN A 345 -4.50 -10.33 -8.33
CA GLN A 345 -3.89 -11.65 -8.05
C GLN A 345 -2.36 -11.67 -8.24
N HIS A 346 -1.86 -10.96 -9.24
CA HIS A 346 -0.42 -10.88 -9.55
C HIS A 346 0.34 -9.79 -8.76
N HIS A 347 -0.39 -8.90 -8.09
CA HIS A 347 0.15 -7.76 -7.33
C HIS A 347 0.03 -7.94 -5.81
N ILE A 348 -0.93 -8.74 -5.35
CA ILE A 348 -1.08 -9.13 -3.95
C ILE A 348 0.08 -10.05 -3.60
N LYS A 349 0.82 -9.66 -2.58
CA LYS A 349 1.86 -10.48 -1.97
C LYS A 349 1.72 -10.33 -0.47
N ASP A 350 1.77 -11.45 0.25
CA ASP A 350 1.79 -11.44 1.70
C ASP A 350 3.18 -10.98 2.15
N HIS A 351 3.21 -9.79 2.73
CA HIS A 351 4.44 -9.22 3.24
C HIS A 351 4.46 -9.34 4.75
N ASN A 352 4.99 -10.46 5.23
CA ASN A 352 5.41 -10.62 6.62
C ASN A 352 6.85 -10.15 6.70
N PHE A 353 7.05 -8.89 7.04
CA PHE A 353 8.38 -8.33 7.14
C PHE A 353 9.03 -8.76 8.45
N THR A 354 10.26 -9.29 8.39
CA THR A 354 11.00 -9.66 9.59
C THR A 354 11.53 -8.42 10.32
N PRO A 355 11.56 -8.43 11.66
CA PRO A 355 12.31 -7.44 12.44
C PRO A 355 13.72 -7.27 11.90
N SER A 356 14.28 -6.06 11.99
CA SER A 356 15.59 -5.63 11.47
C SER A 356 15.71 -5.44 9.94
N THR A 357 14.61 -5.55 9.18
CA THR A 357 14.63 -5.25 7.73
C THR A 357 14.57 -3.74 7.47
N LEU A 358 15.39 -3.26 6.52
CA LEU A 358 15.34 -1.87 6.06
C LEU A 358 14.16 -1.66 5.11
N MET A 359 13.37 -0.64 5.40
CA MET A 359 12.15 -0.30 4.68
C MET A 359 12.12 1.19 4.34
N LEU A 360 11.41 1.48 3.27
CA LEU A 360 10.99 2.80 2.85
C LEU A 360 9.53 3.02 3.24
N VAL A 361 9.24 4.20 3.79
CA VAL A 361 7.90 4.63 4.16
C VAL A 361 7.32 5.52 3.07
N ARG A 362 6.14 5.16 2.59
CA ARG A 362 5.43 5.88 1.53
C ARG A 362 4.89 7.22 2.02
N ASN A 363 5.17 8.28 1.28
CA ASN A 363 4.67 9.61 1.55
C ASN A 363 3.31 9.82 0.86
N SER A 364 2.23 9.50 1.57
CA SER A 364 0.86 9.64 1.03
C SER A 364 0.42 11.08 0.78
N HIS A 365 1.06 12.08 1.40
CA HIS A 365 0.72 13.50 1.19
C HIS A 365 1.08 13.93 -0.24
N VAL A 366 2.21 13.45 -0.75
CA VAL A 366 2.74 13.79 -2.08
C VAL A 366 1.78 13.35 -3.20
N GLU A 367 1.07 12.23 -3.03
CA GLU A 367 0.12 11.72 -4.04
C GLU A 367 -1.07 12.66 -4.31
N LYS A 368 -1.45 13.48 -3.34
CA LYS A 368 -2.58 14.38 -3.46
C LYS A 368 -2.18 15.73 -4.07
N GLU A 369 -0.89 15.97 -4.28
CA GLU A 369 -0.36 17.24 -4.76
C GLU A 369 -0.23 17.27 -6.29
N LEU A 370 -0.51 18.44 -6.88
CA LEU A 370 -0.45 18.64 -8.32
C LEU A 370 0.98 18.48 -8.90
N ASN A 371 2.02 18.66 -8.07
CA ASN A 371 3.43 18.55 -8.45
C ASN A 371 4.10 17.23 -8.01
N GLN A 372 3.32 16.18 -7.78
CA GLN A 372 3.79 14.85 -7.33
C GLN A 372 4.93 14.24 -8.16
N LYS A 373 5.05 14.60 -9.45
CA LYS A 373 6.08 14.04 -10.36
C LYS A 373 7.51 14.45 -10.00
N MET A 374 7.68 15.52 -9.23
CA MET A 374 9.00 16.06 -8.87
C MET A 374 9.36 15.83 -7.41
N LYS A 375 8.55 15.07 -6.68
CA LYS A 375 8.72 14.86 -5.24
C LYS A 375 9.10 13.42 -4.95
N LEU A 376 9.80 13.24 -3.84
CA LEU A 376 10.16 11.93 -3.32
C LEU A 376 8.88 11.22 -2.85
N TRP A 377 8.65 10.03 -3.37
CA TRP A 377 7.47 9.21 -3.04
C TRP A 377 7.65 8.44 -1.75
N TYR A 378 8.90 8.20 -1.36
CA TYR A 378 9.26 7.45 -0.17
C TYR A 378 10.26 8.23 0.71
N THR A 379 10.17 7.98 2.01
CA THR A 379 11.05 8.48 3.07
C THR A 379 11.76 7.31 3.72
N GLY A 380 12.99 7.51 4.19
CA GLY A 380 13.81 6.44 4.77
C GLY A 380 15.14 6.31 4.03
N PRO A 381 15.98 5.32 4.40
CA PRO A 381 15.61 4.03 4.98
C PRO A 381 15.38 4.02 6.51
N MET A 382 14.43 3.20 6.96
CA MET A 382 14.07 2.96 8.36
C MET A 382 14.10 1.45 8.68
N VAL A 383 14.32 1.08 9.93
CA VAL A 383 14.40 -0.32 10.39
C VAL A 383 13.10 -0.75 11.06
N ILE A 384 12.61 -1.94 10.75
CA ILE A 384 11.47 -2.55 11.47
C ILE A 384 11.92 -3.03 12.85
N LEU A 385 11.21 -2.60 13.90
CA LEU A 385 11.39 -3.12 15.25
C LEU A 385 10.47 -4.33 15.48
N CYS A 386 9.16 -4.12 15.34
CA CYS A 386 8.15 -5.13 15.62
C CYS A 386 6.85 -4.85 14.85
N TRP A 387 5.93 -5.82 14.87
CA TRP A 387 4.56 -5.64 14.43
C TRP A 387 3.62 -5.60 15.65
N THR A 388 2.53 -4.87 15.50
CA THR A 388 1.41 -4.79 16.46
C THR A 388 0.38 -5.90 16.18
N THR A 389 -0.47 -6.22 17.16
CA THR A 389 -1.58 -7.17 16.99
C THR A 389 -2.54 -6.76 15.86
N GLY A 390 -2.71 -5.46 15.63
CA GLY A 390 -3.52 -4.90 14.54
C GLY A 390 -2.85 -4.84 13.16
N GLY A 391 -1.73 -5.53 12.94
CA GLY A 391 -1.09 -5.65 11.61
C GLY A 391 -0.34 -4.39 11.13
N SER A 392 -0.04 -3.46 12.04
CA SER A 392 0.82 -2.28 11.77
C SER A 392 2.24 -2.51 12.29
N TYR A 393 3.24 -1.90 11.65
CA TYR A 393 4.65 -2.03 11.98
C TYR A 393 5.16 -0.77 12.69
N LEU A 394 5.99 -0.98 13.72
CA LEU A 394 6.75 0.08 14.37
C LEU A 394 8.14 0.17 13.73
N LEU A 395 8.53 1.39 13.37
CA LEU A 395 9.81 1.67 12.69
C LEU A 395 10.71 2.54 13.56
N ALA A 396 12.02 2.37 13.39
CA ALA A 396 13.04 3.27 13.90
C ALA A 396 13.88 3.85 12.76
N GLU A 397 14.36 5.08 12.95
CA GLU A 397 15.40 5.65 12.11
C GLU A 397 16.75 4.93 12.35
N LEU A 398 17.72 5.16 11.46
CA LEU A 398 19.04 4.50 11.52
C LEU A 398 19.86 4.89 12.76
N ASP A 399 19.54 6.01 13.39
CA ASP A 399 20.13 6.47 14.65
C ASP A 399 19.56 5.77 15.90
N GLY A 400 18.49 4.97 15.73
CA GLY A 400 17.77 4.32 16.82
C GLY A 400 16.59 5.10 17.38
N SER A 401 16.24 6.24 16.79
CA SER A 401 15.05 7.03 17.15
C SER A 401 13.78 6.32 16.70
N ILE A 402 12.88 6.00 17.63
CA ILE A 402 11.63 5.30 17.33
C ILE A 402 10.61 6.28 16.75
N SER A 403 9.97 5.89 15.64
CA SER A 403 8.83 6.63 15.11
C SER A 403 7.66 6.57 16.09
N LYS A 404 7.06 7.72 16.39
CA LYS A 404 5.80 7.79 17.15
C LYS A 404 4.61 7.19 16.38
N LEU A 405 4.73 7.07 15.07
CA LEU A 405 3.67 6.57 14.19
C LEU A 405 3.92 5.11 13.85
N CYS A 406 2.86 4.31 13.88
CA CYS A 406 2.83 2.96 13.33
C CYS A 406 2.39 3.01 11.86
N PHE A 407 3.00 2.16 11.02
CA PHE A 407 2.76 2.14 9.59
C PHE A 407 2.16 0.81 9.15
N THR A 408 1.14 0.83 8.30
CA THR A 408 0.59 -0.38 7.69
C THR A 408 1.52 -0.96 6.63
N ALA A 409 1.45 -2.27 6.39
CA ALA A 409 2.36 -2.94 5.46
C ALA A 409 2.33 -2.37 4.01
N PHE A 410 1.21 -1.79 3.57
CA PHE A 410 1.03 -1.26 2.21
C PHE A 410 1.70 0.10 2.02
N CYS A 411 2.04 0.76 3.13
CA CYS A 411 2.84 1.98 3.19
C CYS A 411 4.34 1.68 3.22
N LEU A 412 4.74 0.41 3.36
CA LEU A 412 6.15 0.03 3.46
C LEU A 412 6.64 -0.56 2.14
N LEU A 413 7.91 -0.38 1.82
CA LEU A 413 8.55 -1.03 0.67
C LEU A 413 9.99 -1.43 1.02
N PRO A 414 10.45 -2.65 0.70
CA PRO A 414 11.81 -3.08 1.03
C PRO A 414 12.87 -2.14 0.46
N TYR A 415 13.77 -1.67 1.33
CA TYR A 415 14.96 -0.95 0.90
C TYR A 415 16.06 -1.95 0.52
N HIS A 416 16.83 -1.64 -0.51
CA HIS A 416 17.87 -2.53 -1.02
C HIS A 416 19.21 -1.83 -0.83
N PRO A 417 19.87 -2.00 0.32
CA PRO A 417 21.14 -1.36 0.55
C PRO A 417 22.19 -1.94 -0.40
N TRP A 418 23.11 -1.07 -0.78
CA TRP A 418 24.23 -1.41 -1.63
C TRP A 418 25.23 -2.35 -0.95
N SER A 419 25.43 -2.20 0.36
CA SER A 419 26.20 -3.14 1.20
C SER A 419 25.28 -3.97 2.08
N GLN A 420 25.55 -5.27 2.20
CA GLN A 420 24.86 -6.19 3.12
C GLN A 420 25.32 -6.06 4.58
N THR A 421 26.05 -5.01 4.94
CA THR A 421 26.37 -4.75 6.35
C THR A 421 25.05 -4.60 7.09
N HIS A 422 24.72 -5.58 7.93
CA HIS A 422 23.55 -5.52 8.80
C HIS A 422 23.70 -4.26 9.67
N ALA A 423 22.93 -3.22 9.37
CA ALA A 423 22.79 -2.09 10.26
C ALA A 423 21.98 -2.57 11.46
N THR A 424 22.67 -3.13 12.45
CA THR A 424 22.05 -3.47 13.72
C THR A 424 21.83 -2.16 14.47
N VAL A 425 20.58 -1.80 14.73
CA VAL A 425 20.27 -0.70 15.65
C VAL A 425 20.83 -1.10 17.02
N THR A 426 21.93 -0.49 17.41
CA THR A 426 22.70 -0.88 18.62
C THR A 426 22.11 -0.31 19.90
N HIS A 427 21.29 0.75 19.80
CA HIS A 427 20.66 1.40 20.94
C HIS A 427 19.30 1.95 20.50
N ILE A 428 18.23 1.52 21.15
CA ILE A 428 16.89 2.07 20.94
C ILE A 428 16.77 3.28 21.88
N THR A 429 16.50 4.47 21.34
CA THR A 429 16.31 5.69 22.14
C THR A 429 14.90 6.21 21.99
N GLY A 430 14.22 6.46 23.12
CA GLY A 430 13.03 7.33 23.15
C GLY A 430 11.73 6.72 23.66
N LEU A 431 11.67 5.44 24.05
CA LEU A 431 10.54 4.84 24.76
C LEU A 431 11.06 3.93 25.89
N ASP A 432 10.54 4.10 27.10
CA ASP A 432 10.72 3.13 28.19
C ASP A 432 9.98 1.82 27.83
N ASP A 433 10.46 0.67 28.32
CA ASP A 433 9.88 -0.65 28.01
C ASP A 433 8.36 -0.71 28.27
N GLU A 434 7.87 -0.02 29.30
CA GLU A 434 6.42 0.11 29.61
C GLU A 434 5.61 0.88 28.56
N ALA A 435 6.21 1.87 27.89
CA ALA A 435 5.57 2.63 26.82
C ALA A 435 5.54 1.84 25.49
N LEU A 436 6.53 0.97 25.28
CA LEU A 436 6.54 0.02 24.18
C LEU A 436 5.45 -1.04 24.37
N ASP A 437 5.30 -1.57 25.58
CA ASP A 437 4.22 -2.52 25.92
C ASP A 437 2.83 -1.89 25.76
N CYS A 438 2.62 -0.64 26.19
CA CYS A 438 1.36 0.07 25.96
C CYS A 438 1.01 0.25 24.47
N LEU A 439 2.01 0.43 23.60
CA LEU A 439 1.81 0.52 22.14
C LEU A 439 1.54 -0.85 21.49
N LEU A 440 2.03 -1.93 22.11
CA LEU A 440 1.80 -3.31 21.68
C LEU A 440 0.44 -3.85 22.17
N GLU A 441 -0.05 -3.38 23.33
CA GLU A 441 -1.36 -3.75 23.91
C GLU A 441 -2.55 -2.94 23.33
N GLY A 442 -2.30 -2.02 22.42
CA GLY A 442 -3.30 -1.18 21.77
C GLY A 442 -4.17 -1.88 20.73
N ALA A 443 -4.91 -2.92 21.13
CA ALA A 443 -6.19 -3.42 20.58
C ALA A 443 -6.35 -4.87 21.03
N GLY A 444 -6.91 -5.05 22.23
CA GLY A 444 -7.37 -6.35 22.71
C GLY A 444 -8.56 -6.87 21.91
N ASP A 445 -8.55 -8.19 21.75
CA ASP A 445 -9.57 -9.13 21.25
C ASP A 445 -9.73 -9.23 19.73
N ASP A 446 -8.83 -9.98 19.10
CA ASP A 446 -9.15 -10.74 17.87
C ASP A 446 -9.01 -12.25 18.19
N PRO A 447 -10.01 -13.11 17.89
CA PRO A 447 -9.95 -14.52 18.23
C PRO A 447 -9.00 -15.28 17.30
N THR A 448 -8.48 -16.38 17.82
CA THR A 448 -7.61 -17.33 17.10
C THR A 448 -8.29 -17.98 15.89
N ASP A 449 -7.48 -18.33 14.89
CA ASP A 449 -7.79 -18.97 13.59
C ASP A 449 -8.74 -20.21 13.65
N ASP A 450 -9.01 -20.75 14.84
CA ASP A 450 -9.94 -21.85 15.07
C ASP A 450 -11.43 -21.42 15.05
N ASP A 451 -11.75 -20.15 15.35
CA ASP A 451 -13.13 -19.64 15.31
C ASP A 451 -13.63 -19.37 13.88
N VAL A 452 -12.70 -19.18 12.93
CA VAL A 452 -12.99 -18.92 11.51
C VAL A 452 -13.39 -20.21 10.77
N LYS A 453 -12.91 -21.37 11.22
CA LYS A 453 -13.24 -22.67 10.60
C LYS A 453 -14.61 -23.21 10.98
N ALA A 454 -15.18 -22.77 12.10
CA ALA A 454 -16.50 -23.22 12.55
C ALA A 454 -17.63 -22.72 11.62
N PHE A 455 -17.49 -21.52 11.03
CA PHE A 455 -18.50 -20.94 10.14
C PHE A 455 -18.47 -21.49 8.70
N ALA A 456 -17.41 -22.19 8.30
CA ALA A 456 -17.26 -22.71 6.94
C ALA A 456 -17.87 -24.11 6.73
N VAL A 457 -18.31 -24.79 7.80
CA VAL A 457 -18.77 -26.19 7.73
C VAL A 457 -20.30 -26.32 7.74
N ASP A 458 -21.04 -25.30 8.20
CA ASP A 458 -22.50 -25.31 8.29
C ASP A 458 -23.19 -24.34 7.30
N SER A 459 -22.82 -24.36 6.01
CA SER A 459 -23.57 -23.69 4.93
C SER A 459 -23.62 -24.52 3.65
#